data_AF-A0A6I1MPR2-F1
#
_entry.id   AF-A0A6I1MPR2-F1
#
_cell.length_a   1.000
_cell.length_b   1.000
_cell.length_c   1.000
_cell.angle_alpha   90.00
_cell.angle_beta   90.00
_cell.angle_gamma   90.00
#
_symmetry.space_group_name_H-M   'P 1'
#
loop_
_entity.id
_entity.type
_entity.pdbx_description
1 polymer ?
#
loop_
_entity_poly.entity_id
_entity_poly.type
_entity_poly.pdbx_seq_one_letter_code
_entity_poly.pdbx_strand_id
1 'polypeptide(L)'
;MPDICILCKKPASTGEHLFPAAMGGRRENQGIYCAEHNRGFSGLVNFLVKQVAALNARLGVLHDRGHKPQKYSFTDTGTGREYTIFGNHIEPNMPGSATTKNDGEDSPTYHFAGDSQFQQWLKRERKKPGKIVFKKIDKIKSFYLTERPTLSTEFGGTEGMRTIAYIALTHFAHYFPDESRQPGMNAFKAYVLGGENIRFAWWDILPETIKQAAQFEFSHWIIIGVSASTQRAYARMSLFGLADFSVNFGAINVSADKEVAVEINPTALHYPQHVNEQVYNIVKTFPIYPTEPEETYRPRVLQTCVKALSKLLEKLERKELEQLLDEIFPVLAESAAMARPDRVECVHSIVGIQSQRVLMLLKTAVSGLAKQFQESYLADVVRDEIDSFIQPDASSQSGLSEKTEHLLGLALARFEAELLHQIETGRLDRASLASLLDGGPGAAVVGPVVMPFLKEAVVRYMAGRDALRQT
;
A
#
# COMPACT_ATOMS: atom_id res chain seq x y z
N MET A 1 25.87 -11.12 33.18
CA MET A 1 24.82 -11.21 34.21
C MET A 1 23.80 -12.23 33.74
N PRO A 2 23.11 -12.97 34.63
CA PRO A 2 22.03 -13.84 34.16
C PRO A 2 20.99 -13.02 33.40
N ASP A 3 20.50 -13.59 32.31
CA ASP A 3 19.40 -13.09 31.51
C ASP A 3 18.16 -12.93 32.41
N ILE A 4 17.93 -11.70 32.89
CA ILE A 4 16.85 -11.37 33.82
C ILE A 4 15.84 -10.48 33.10
N CYS A 5 14.56 -10.85 33.19
CA CYS A 5 13.46 -10.09 32.66
C CYS A 5 13.45 -8.65 33.20
N ILE A 6 13.47 -7.66 32.31
CA ILE A 6 13.53 -6.24 32.67
C ILE A 6 12.28 -5.73 33.40
N LEU A 7 11.20 -6.51 33.41
CA LEU A 7 9.89 -6.14 33.98
C LEU A 7 9.67 -6.71 35.39
N CYS A 8 9.98 -7.98 35.62
CA CYS A 8 9.68 -8.66 36.89
C CYS A 8 10.89 -9.31 37.58
N LYS A 9 12.09 -9.16 37.02
CA LYS A 9 13.32 -9.73 37.56
C LYS A 9 13.40 -11.26 37.65
N LYS A 10 12.40 -11.99 37.11
CA LYS A 10 12.48 -13.45 36.88
C LYS A 10 13.46 -13.77 35.73
N PRO A 11 13.98 -15.00 35.61
CA PRO A 11 14.81 -15.39 34.47
C PRO A 11 14.13 -15.12 33.11
N ALA A 12 14.85 -14.45 32.22
CA ALA A 12 14.50 -14.33 30.82
C ALA A 12 14.88 -15.63 30.08
N SER A 13 14.06 -16.02 29.12
CA SER A 13 14.16 -17.36 28.50
C SER A 13 13.49 -17.45 27.13
N THR A 14 13.03 -16.34 26.56
CA THR A 14 12.35 -16.35 25.26
C THR A 14 13.09 -15.49 24.25
N GLY A 15 13.32 -16.05 23.06
CA GLY A 15 13.83 -15.31 21.90
C GLY A 15 12.81 -14.26 21.48
N GLU A 16 12.99 -13.04 21.99
CA GLU A 16 12.16 -11.90 21.60
C GLU A 16 12.75 -11.29 20.34
N HIS A 17 11.94 -11.12 19.31
CA HIS A 17 12.34 -10.37 18.13
C HIS A 17 12.52 -8.90 18.52
N LEU A 18 13.70 -8.33 18.29
CA LEU A 18 13.95 -6.92 18.63
C LEU A 18 12.97 -6.00 17.89
N PHE A 19 12.67 -6.36 16.64
CA PHE A 19 11.63 -5.74 15.83
C PHE A 19 10.65 -6.81 15.35
N PRO A 20 9.32 -6.56 15.32
CA PRO A 20 8.36 -7.59 14.93
C PRO A 20 8.70 -8.27 13.61
N ALA A 21 8.77 -9.60 13.60
CA ALA A 21 9.14 -10.34 12.40
C ALA A 21 8.11 -10.22 11.26
N ALA A 22 6.83 -9.99 11.61
CA ALA A 22 5.77 -9.64 10.66
C ALA A 22 5.99 -8.27 9.98
N MET A 23 6.92 -7.46 10.48
CA MET A 23 7.33 -6.18 9.90
C MET A 23 8.79 -6.22 9.42
N GLY A 24 9.35 -7.43 9.23
CA GLY A 24 10.69 -7.60 8.65
C GLY A 24 11.84 -7.69 9.64
N GLY A 25 11.58 -7.70 10.95
CA GLY A 25 12.63 -8.00 11.94
C GLY A 25 13.11 -9.46 11.85
N ARG A 26 14.41 -9.70 12.03
CA ARG A 26 15.01 -11.05 12.03
C ARG A 26 15.94 -11.33 13.20
N ARG A 27 16.25 -10.32 14.02
CA ARG A 27 17.15 -10.43 15.17
C ARG A 27 16.34 -10.72 16.42
N GLU A 28 16.69 -11.79 17.11
CA GLU A 28 16.12 -12.15 18.41
C GLU A 28 17.11 -11.89 19.56
N ASN A 29 16.60 -11.72 20.77
CA ASN A 29 17.40 -11.72 22.00
C ASN A 29 16.64 -12.46 23.12
N GLN A 30 17.32 -13.44 23.76
CA GLN A 30 16.74 -14.29 24.81
C GLN A 30 16.79 -13.69 26.23
N GLY A 31 17.50 -12.56 26.39
CA GLY A 31 17.82 -11.94 27.68
C GLY A 31 16.92 -10.79 28.14
N ILE A 32 15.85 -10.47 27.39
CA ILE A 32 15.03 -9.28 27.66
C ILE A 32 13.79 -9.61 28.51
N TYR A 33 13.02 -10.61 28.11
CA TYR A 33 11.72 -10.94 28.72
C TYR A 33 11.65 -12.40 29.17
N CYS A 34 10.82 -12.65 30.19
CA CYS A 34 10.38 -14.00 30.53
C CYS A 34 9.20 -14.40 29.65
N ALA A 35 8.89 -15.71 29.59
CA ALA A 35 7.82 -16.25 28.75
C ALA A 35 6.42 -15.71 29.07
N GLU A 36 6.18 -15.25 30.30
CA GLU A 36 4.92 -14.63 30.71
C GLU A 36 4.74 -13.26 30.04
N HIS A 37 5.73 -12.37 30.17
CA HIS A 37 5.66 -11.02 29.61
C HIS A 37 5.76 -10.98 28.10
N ASN A 38 6.63 -11.80 27.49
CA ASN A 38 6.74 -11.88 26.03
C ASN A 38 5.37 -12.27 25.41
N ARG A 39 4.72 -13.31 25.96
CA ARG A 39 3.36 -13.70 25.49
C ARG A 39 2.34 -12.57 25.66
N GLY A 40 2.41 -11.80 26.74
CA GLY A 40 1.55 -10.65 27.00
C GLY A 40 1.65 -9.55 25.92
N PHE A 41 2.79 -9.41 25.24
CA PHE A 41 2.99 -8.39 24.20
C PHE A 41 2.51 -8.78 22.81
N SER A 42 2.22 -10.07 22.57
CA SER A 42 1.71 -10.55 21.28
C SER A 42 0.45 -9.80 20.81
N GLY A 43 -0.44 -9.42 21.73
CA GLY A 43 -1.64 -8.63 21.44
C GLY A 43 -1.33 -7.23 20.92
N LEU A 44 -0.36 -6.54 21.54
CA LEU A 44 0.10 -5.21 21.11
C LEU A 44 0.72 -5.27 19.71
N VAL A 45 1.65 -6.21 19.50
CA VAL A 45 2.30 -6.39 18.18
C VAL A 45 1.26 -6.64 17.08
N ASN A 46 0.26 -7.48 17.34
CA ASN A 46 -0.82 -7.75 16.39
C ASN A 46 -1.64 -6.50 16.03
N PHE A 47 -1.79 -5.54 16.96
CA PHE A 47 -2.49 -4.29 16.69
C PHE A 47 -1.73 -3.45 15.65
N LEU A 48 -0.44 -3.19 15.86
CA LEU A 48 0.38 -2.44 14.90
C LEU A 48 0.51 -3.16 13.56
N VAL A 49 0.72 -4.48 13.57
CA VAL A 49 0.82 -5.29 12.35
C VAL A 49 -0.43 -5.15 11.48
N LYS A 50 -1.63 -5.11 12.08
CA LYS A 50 -2.88 -4.86 11.34
C LYS A 50 -2.90 -3.47 10.70
N GLN A 51 -2.46 -2.44 11.43
CA GLN A 51 -2.45 -1.07 10.91
C GLN A 51 -1.49 -0.87 9.72
N VAL A 52 -0.40 -1.66 9.66
CA VAL A 52 0.57 -1.61 8.55
C VAL A 52 0.42 -2.73 7.53
N ALA A 53 -0.59 -3.60 7.67
CA ALA A 53 -0.71 -4.83 6.88
C ALA A 53 -0.78 -4.55 5.37
N ALA A 54 -1.46 -3.47 4.97
CA ALA A 54 -1.50 -3.05 3.57
C ALA A 54 -0.12 -2.65 3.03
N LEU A 55 0.67 -1.91 3.82
CA LEU A 55 2.03 -1.52 3.44
C LEU A 55 2.94 -2.76 3.36
N ASN A 56 2.85 -3.66 4.32
CA ASN A 56 3.56 -4.95 4.29
C ASN A 56 3.25 -5.73 3.00
N ALA A 57 1.97 -5.81 2.63
CA ALA A 57 1.55 -6.52 1.42
C ALA A 57 2.04 -5.83 0.13
N ARG A 58 2.05 -4.49 0.09
CA ARG A 58 2.59 -3.73 -1.04
C ARG A 58 4.11 -3.84 -1.18
N LEU A 59 4.82 -3.84 -0.06
CA LEU A 59 6.28 -3.95 -0.02
C LEU A 59 6.79 -5.39 -0.16
N GLY A 60 5.91 -6.38 -0.02
CA GLY A 60 6.30 -7.79 -0.02
C GLY A 60 7.07 -8.21 1.24
N VAL A 61 6.73 -7.64 2.40
CA VAL A 61 7.37 -7.99 3.68
C VAL A 61 7.09 -9.45 4.02
N LEU A 62 8.17 -10.19 4.33
CA LEU A 62 8.07 -11.59 4.75
C LEU A 62 7.80 -11.70 6.24
N HIS A 63 6.86 -12.57 6.58
CA HIS A 63 6.56 -12.94 7.96
C HIS A 63 7.43 -14.14 8.38
N ASP A 64 7.77 -14.20 9.67
CA ASP A 64 8.65 -15.21 10.29
C ASP A 64 8.37 -16.67 9.88
N ARG A 65 7.08 -17.01 9.70
CA ARG A 65 6.62 -18.39 9.41
C ARG A 65 6.18 -18.59 7.96
N GLY A 66 6.31 -17.58 7.11
CA GLY A 66 5.87 -17.62 5.71
C GLY A 66 7.05 -17.49 4.75
N HIS A 67 7.26 -18.50 3.91
CA HIS A 67 8.18 -18.38 2.77
C HIS A 67 7.66 -17.45 1.66
N LYS A 68 6.51 -16.79 1.87
CA LYS A 68 5.86 -15.89 0.92
C LYS A 68 5.29 -14.68 1.65
N PRO A 69 5.31 -13.49 1.05
CA PRO A 69 4.67 -12.32 1.65
C PRO A 69 3.17 -12.56 1.82
N GLN A 70 2.57 -11.92 2.82
CA GLN A 70 1.13 -12.01 3.03
C GLN A 70 0.40 -11.00 2.14
N LYS A 71 -0.64 -11.47 1.45
CA LYS A 71 -1.60 -10.57 0.80
C LYS A 71 -2.48 -9.90 1.87
N TYR A 72 -2.95 -8.69 1.62
CA TYR A 72 -3.83 -7.97 2.53
C TYR A 72 -5.23 -7.79 1.93
N SER A 73 -6.25 -8.28 2.62
CA SER A 73 -7.64 -8.12 2.20
C SER A 73 -8.30 -6.92 2.90
N PHE A 74 -9.08 -6.15 2.17
CA PHE A 74 -9.80 -4.97 2.67
C PHE A 74 -11.11 -4.77 1.93
N THR A 75 -12.05 -4.09 2.58
CA THR A 75 -13.28 -3.62 1.96
C THR A 75 -13.06 -2.21 1.43
N ASP A 76 -13.28 -2.00 0.14
CA ASP A 76 -13.27 -0.69 -0.47
C ASP A 76 -14.42 0.16 0.11
N THR A 77 -14.07 1.32 0.67
CA THR A 77 -15.06 2.19 1.33
C THR A 77 -16.04 2.84 0.35
N GLY A 78 -15.68 2.93 -0.94
CA GLY A 78 -16.56 3.50 -1.97
C GLY A 78 -17.63 2.51 -2.46
N THR A 79 -17.24 1.25 -2.69
CA THR A 79 -18.13 0.23 -3.29
C THR A 79 -18.62 -0.84 -2.32
N GLY A 80 -18.05 -0.94 -1.12
CA GLY A 80 -18.33 -2.01 -0.16
C GLY A 80 -17.81 -3.39 -0.59
N ARG A 81 -17.05 -3.48 -1.69
CA ARG A 81 -16.50 -4.73 -2.21
C ARG A 81 -15.20 -5.09 -1.52
N GLU A 82 -14.94 -6.38 -1.37
CA GLU A 82 -13.67 -6.85 -0.84
C GLU A 82 -12.62 -6.98 -1.95
N TYR A 83 -11.41 -6.55 -1.65
CA TYR A 83 -10.23 -6.60 -2.50
C TYR A 83 -9.05 -7.16 -1.71
N THR A 84 -8.07 -7.69 -2.42
CA THR A 84 -6.81 -8.16 -1.90
C THR A 84 -5.67 -7.42 -2.59
N ILE A 85 -4.73 -6.90 -1.82
CA ILE A 85 -3.52 -6.22 -2.29
C ILE A 85 -2.32 -7.13 -2.13
N PHE A 86 -1.48 -7.18 -3.15
CA PHE A 86 -0.12 -7.69 -3.08
C PHE A 86 0.77 -7.00 -4.10
N GLY A 87 1.89 -6.41 -3.67
CA GLY A 87 2.62 -5.48 -4.53
C GLY A 87 1.72 -4.29 -4.88
N ASN A 88 1.68 -3.92 -6.16
CA ASN A 88 0.70 -2.96 -6.68
C ASN A 88 -0.56 -3.62 -7.24
N HIS A 89 -0.63 -4.95 -7.25
CA HIS A 89 -1.79 -5.67 -7.75
C HIS A 89 -2.92 -5.61 -6.72
N ILE A 90 -4.05 -5.08 -7.15
CA ILE A 90 -5.30 -5.11 -6.40
C ILE A 90 -6.26 -6.02 -7.17
N GLU A 91 -6.61 -7.14 -6.55
CA GLU A 91 -7.51 -8.14 -7.10
C GLU A 91 -8.77 -8.18 -6.25
N PRO A 92 -9.97 -8.36 -6.82
CA PRO A 92 -11.16 -8.65 -6.03
C PRO A 92 -10.93 -9.84 -5.08
N ASN A 93 -11.20 -9.65 -3.78
CA ASN A 93 -11.14 -10.71 -2.79
C ASN A 93 -12.39 -11.57 -2.94
N MET A 94 -12.31 -12.49 -3.88
CA MET A 94 -13.40 -13.40 -4.18
C MET A 94 -13.29 -14.72 -3.37
N PRO A 95 -14.43 -15.36 -3.04
CA PRO A 95 -15.73 -15.12 -3.63
C PRO A 95 -16.64 -14.29 -2.73
N GLY A 96 -16.84 -13.02 -3.10
CA GLY A 96 -18.01 -12.29 -2.65
C GLY A 96 -19.24 -12.99 -3.24
N SER A 97 -20.12 -13.53 -2.40
CA SER A 97 -21.42 -14.01 -2.88
C SER A 97 -22.27 -12.80 -3.26
N ALA A 98 -22.64 -12.67 -4.53
CA ALA A 98 -23.78 -11.85 -4.88
C ALA A 98 -25.03 -12.66 -4.52
N THR A 99 -25.63 -12.39 -3.36
CA THR A 99 -27.01 -12.81 -3.10
C THR A 99 -27.92 -11.90 -3.91
N THR A 100 -28.11 -12.20 -5.19
CA THR A 100 -29.30 -11.74 -5.91
C THR A 100 -30.48 -12.53 -5.39
N LYS A 101 -31.23 -11.95 -4.44
CA LYS A 101 -32.57 -12.42 -4.11
C LYS A 101 -33.48 -12.09 -5.29
N ASN A 102 -33.54 -12.97 -6.27
CA ASN A 102 -34.64 -12.99 -7.21
C ASN A 102 -35.66 -14.03 -6.74
N ASP A 103 -36.93 -13.65 -6.82
CA ASP A 103 -38.09 -14.39 -6.33
C ASP A 103 -37.99 -15.91 -6.54
N GLY A 104 -37.85 -16.66 -5.44
CA GLY A 104 -38.18 -18.09 -5.38
C GLY A 104 -37.03 -19.12 -5.43
N GLU A 105 -35.78 -18.76 -5.74
CA GLU A 105 -34.65 -19.70 -5.67
C GLU A 105 -33.39 -19.08 -5.03
N ASP A 106 -32.99 -19.58 -3.85
CA ASP A 106 -31.73 -19.26 -3.17
C ASP A 106 -30.52 -19.91 -3.89
N SER A 107 -30.15 -19.38 -5.05
CA SER A 107 -28.92 -19.79 -5.75
C SER A 107 -27.88 -18.66 -5.70
N PRO A 108 -26.95 -18.66 -4.73
CA PRO A 108 -25.93 -17.62 -4.64
C PRO A 108 -25.00 -17.66 -5.85
N THR A 109 -24.71 -16.48 -6.42
CA THR A 109 -23.71 -16.35 -7.47
C THR A 109 -22.35 -16.04 -6.85
N TYR A 110 -21.33 -16.80 -7.26
CA TYR A 110 -19.94 -16.59 -6.83
C TYR A 110 -19.11 -16.23 -8.06
N HIS A 111 -18.23 -15.24 -7.92
CA HIS A 111 -17.18 -14.99 -8.91
C HIS A 111 -15.81 -15.29 -8.31
N PHE A 112 -14.79 -15.44 -9.15
CA PHE A 112 -13.44 -15.80 -8.76
C PHE A 112 -12.45 -14.99 -9.59
N ALA A 113 -11.34 -14.57 -8.99
CA ALA A 113 -10.25 -13.85 -9.65
C ALA A 113 -9.52 -14.72 -10.70
N GLY A 114 -9.69 -16.05 -10.65
CA GLY A 114 -9.16 -16.98 -11.63
C GLY A 114 -9.37 -18.44 -11.21
N ASP A 115 -8.95 -19.37 -12.08
CA ASP A 115 -9.17 -20.81 -11.87
C ASP A 115 -8.53 -21.31 -10.57
N SER A 116 -7.30 -20.87 -10.25
CA SER A 116 -6.63 -21.28 -9.00
C SER A 116 -7.45 -20.97 -7.74
N GLN A 117 -8.11 -19.81 -7.69
CA GLN A 117 -8.97 -19.44 -6.56
C GLN A 117 -10.28 -20.23 -6.57
N PHE A 118 -10.88 -20.42 -7.75
CA PHE A 118 -12.06 -21.28 -7.92
C PHE A 118 -11.79 -22.71 -7.40
N GLN A 119 -10.66 -23.31 -7.79
CA GLN A 119 -10.27 -24.65 -7.33
C GLN A 119 -10.03 -24.70 -5.82
N GLN A 120 -9.39 -23.67 -5.24
CA GLN A 120 -9.18 -23.58 -3.80
C GLN A 120 -10.50 -23.48 -3.02
N TRP A 121 -11.42 -22.64 -3.49
CA TRP A 121 -12.76 -22.51 -2.90
C TRP A 121 -13.55 -23.82 -3.04
N LEU A 122 -13.55 -24.42 -4.22
CA LEU A 122 -14.21 -25.69 -4.50
C LEU A 122 -13.72 -26.80 -3.56
N LYS A 123 -12.41 -26.85 -3.31
CA LYS A 123 -11.79 -27.79 -2.37
C LYS A 123 -12.21 -27.53 -0.91
N ARG A 124 -12.46 -26.28 -0.52
CA ARG A 124 -12.96 -25.92 0.82
C ARG A 124 -14.43 -26.28 0.98
N GLU A 125 -15.27 -25.92 0.03
CA GLU A 125 -16.71 -26.16 0.13
C GLU A 125 -17.06 -27.65 0.02
N ARG A 126 -16.33 -28.43 -0.78
CA ARG A 126 -16.49 -29.91 -0.83
C ARG A 126 -16.19 -30.62 0.50
N LYS A 127 -15.53 -29.95 1.46
CA LYS A 127 -15.31 -30.49 2.81
C LYS A 127 -16.48 -30.26 3.76
N LYS A 128 -17.44 -29.41 3.40
CA LYS A 128 -18.64 -29.15 4.20
C LYS A 128 -19.73 -30.17 3.84
N PRO A 129 -20.62 -30.53 4.79
CA PRO A 129 -21.76 -31.38 4.50
C PRO A 129 -22.75 -30.63 3.60
N GLY A 130 -22.87 -31.07 2.34
CA GLY A 130 -23.77 -30.50 1.34
C GLY A 130 -23.29 -30.82 -0.09
N LYS A 131 -24.22 -31.08 -1.01
CA LYS A 131 -23.88 -31.37 -2.41
C LYS A 131 -23.97 -30.07 -3.22
N ILE A 132 -22.84 -29.52 -3.61
CA ILE A 132 -22.79 -28.33 -4.47
C ILE A 132 -23.14 -28.76 -5.89
N VAL A 133 -24.15 -28.12 -6.48
CA VAL A 133 -24.54 -28.31 -7.88
C VAL A 133 -24.38 -26.97 -8.58
N PHE A 134 -23.55 -26.93 -9.62
CA PHE A 134 -23.40 -25.74 -10.45
C PHE A 134 -24.54 -25.68 -11.45
N LYS A 135 -25.39 -24.64 -11.36
CA LYS A 135 -26.40 -24.36 -12.39
C LYS A 135 -25.76 -23.80 -13.67
N LYS A 136 -24.71 -22.98 -13.52
CA LYS A 136 -24.00 -22.34 -14.62
C LYS A 136 -22.56 -22.04 -14.22
N ILE A 137 -21.62 -22.21 -15.15
CA ILE A 137 -20.23 -21.74 -15.04
C ILE A 137 -19.97 -20.92 -16.30
N ASP A 138 -19.77 -19.62 -16.14
CA ASP A 138 -19.41 -18.73 -17.23
C ASP A 138 -17.89 -18.77 -17.50
N LYS A 139 -17.49 -18.46 -18.74
CA LYS A 139 -16.07 -18.38 -19.11
C LYS A 139 -15.36 -17.26 -18.34
N ILE A 140 -14.06 -17.43 -18.11
CA ILE A 140 -13.18 -16.39 -17.55
C ILE A 140 -13.29 -15.15 -18.44
N LYS A 141 -13.74 -14.04 -17.85
CA LYS A 141 -13.72 -12.71 -18.47
C LYS A 141 -12.96 -11.75 -17.56
N SER A 142 -12.29 -10.78 -18.17
CA SER A 142 -11.59 -9.72 -17.47
C SER A 142 -12.59 -8.85 -16.71
N PHE A 143 -12.33 -8.63 -15.43
CA PHE A 143 -13.05 -7.67 -14.60
C PHE A 143 -12.18 -6.42 -14.45
N TYR A 144 -12.78 -5.24 -14.65
CA TYR A 144 -12.07 -3.97 -14.67
C TYR A 144 -12.46 -3.08 -13.50
N LEU A 145 -11.49 -2.27 -13.06
CA LEU A 145 -11.66 -1.27 -12.02
C LEU A 145 -11.67 0.12 -12.65
N THR A 146 -12.77 0.85 -12.52
CA THR A 146 -12.86 2.27 -12.94
C THR A 146 -12.18 3.20 -11.94
N GLU A 147 -12.09 2.79 -10.68
CA GLU A 147 -11.43 3.52 -9.60
C GLU A 147 -10.36 2.64 -8.94
N ARG A 148 -9.28 3.26 -8.45
CA ARG A 148 -8.37 2.56 -7.55
C ARG A 148 -9.11 2.41 -6.21
N PRO A 149 -9.29 1.19 -5.68
CA PRO A 149 -9.96 0.99 -4.40
C PRO A 149 -9.34 1.84 -3.30
N THR A 150 -10.18 2.48 -2.49
CA THR A 150 -9.71 3.35 -1.41
C THR A 150 -9.56 2.54 -0.15
N LEU A 151 -8.36 2.57 0.42
CA LEU A 151 -8.07 1.95 1.69
C LEU A 151 -8.12 3.00 2.79
N SER A 152 -9.02 2.82 3.76
CA SER A 152 -8.94 3.52 5.04
C SER A 152 -8.09 2.70 6.01
N THR A 153 -6.98 3.26 6.46
CA THR A 153 -6.21 2.69 7.58
C THR A 153 -6.21 3.68 8.73
N GLU A 154 -6.69 3.26 9.88
CA GLU A 154 -6.40 3.95 11.13
C GLU A 154 -5.03 3.50 11.64
N PHE A 155 -4.15 4.47 11.87
CA PHE A 155 -2.80 4.20 12.35
C PHE A 155 -2.51 5.06 13.58
N GLY A 156 -1.91 4.44 14.60
CA GLY A 156 -1.73 5.00 15.93
C GLY A 156 -2.84 4.61 16.91
N GLY A 157 -3.30 5.54 17.73
CA GLY A 157 -4.20 5.27 18.87
C GLY A 157 -3.44 4.75 20.09
N THR A 158 -4.12 4.58 21.22
CA THR A 158 -3.50 4.21 22.50
C THR A 158 -2.69 2.91 22.42
N GLU A 159 -3.28 1.85 21.86
CA GLU A 159 -2.61 0.56 21.68
C GLU A 159 -1.47 0.63 20.65
N GLY A 160 -1.64 1.44 19.60
CA GLY A 160 -0.58 1.71 18.63
C GLY A 160 0.64 2.35 19.30
N MET A 161 0.44 3.43 20.06
CA MET A 161 1.50 4.14 20.78
C MET A 161 2.17 3.26 21.84
N ARG A 162 1.40 2.41 22.53
CA ARG A 162 1.96 1.41 23.45
C ARG A 162 2.82 0.38 22.73
N THR A 163 2.44 -0.01 21.53
CA THR A 163 3.24 -0.93 20.69
C THR A 163 4.54 -0.27 20.22
N ILE A 164 4.50 1.00 19.79
CA ILE A 164 5.70 1.79 19.48
C ILE A 164 6.64 1.84 20.69
N ALA A 165 6.10 2.13 21.87
CA ALA A 165 6.86 2.17 23.13
C ALA A 165 7.47 0.81 23.50
N TYR A 166 6.73 -0.28 23.31
CA TYR A 166 7.22 -1.65 23.53
C TYR A 166 8.39 -2.00 22.60
N ILE A 167 8.27 -1.72 21.30
CA ILE A 167 9.34 -1.99 20.32
C ILE A 167 10.60 -1.19 20.70
N ALA A 168 10.42 0.08 21.04
CA ALA A 168 11.50 0.95 21.49
C ALA A 168 12.16 0.43 22.78
N LEU A 169 11.38 -0.04 23.76
CA LEU A 169 11.90 -0.62 25.00
C LEU A 169 12.69 -1.89 24.76
N THR A 170 12.22 -2.74 23.85
CA THR A 170 12.91 -3.98 23.47
C THR A 170 14.27 -3.67 22.87
N HIS A 171 14.34 -2.70 21.95
CA HIS A 171 15.62 -2.21 21.44
C HIS A 171 16.48 -1.58 22.53
N PHE A 172 15.91 -0.71 23.36
CA PHE A 172 16.66 -0.06 24.44
C PHE A 172 17.30 -1.09 25.39
N ALA A 173 16.54 -2.08 25.83
CA ALA A 173 17.05 -3.15 26.70
C ALA A 173 18.11 -4.03 26.04
N HIS A 174 18.12 -4.13 24.70
CA HIS A 174 19.16 -4.84 23.98
C HIS A 174 20.53 -4.15 24.09
N TYR A 175 20.57 -2.82 23.92
CA TYR A 175 21.82 -2.06 23.86
C TYR A 175 22.20 -1.40 25.20
N PHE A 176 21.23 -1.17 26.08
CA PHE A 176 21.34 -0.54 27.39
C PHE A 176 20.68 -1.40 28.48
N PRO A 177 21.15 -2.65 28.68
CA PRO A 177 20.50 -3.61 29.55
C PRO A 177 20.46 -3.14 31.02
N ASP A 178 21.50 -2.48 31.51
CA ASP A 178 21.57 -2.04 32.91
C ASP A 178 20.68 -0.81 33.15
N GLU A 179 20.72 0.16 32.24
CA GLU A 179 19.86 1.34 32.26
C GLU A 179 18.39 0.95 32.17
N SER A 180 18.05 -0.05 31.36
CA SER A 180 16.67 -0.55 31.22
C SER A 180 16.09 -1.09 32.54
N ARG A 181 16.93 -1.41 33.53
CA ARG A 181 16.53 -1.95 34.84
C ARG A 181 16.47 -0.87 35.92
N GLN A 182 16.82 0.37 35.62
CA GLN A 182 16.81 1.44 36.61
C GLN A 182 15.38 1.83 37.05
N PRO A 183 15.19 2.28 38.30
CA PRO A 183 13.86 2.62 38.83
C PRO A 183 13.13 3.74 38.07
N GLY A 184 13.87 4.68 37.47
CA GLY A 184 13.28 5.80 36.73
C GLY A 184 12.53 5.39 35.46
N MET A 185 12.69 4.13 35.00
CA MET A 185 11.93 3.55 33.89
C MET A 185 10.65 2.82 34.32
N ASN A 186 10.35 2.72 35.63
CA ASN A 186 9.21 1.93 36.11
C ASN A 186 7.86 2.46 35.58
N ALA A 187 7.68 3.77 35.51
CA ALA A 187 6.45 4.37 34.97
C ALA A 187 6.27 4.05 33.48
N PHE A 188 7.35 4.05 32.71
CA PHE A 188 7.34 3.65 31.31
C PHE A 188 6.97 2.17 31.14
N LYS A 189 7.55 1.28 31.97
CA LYS A 189 7.23 -0.15 31.95
C LYS A 189 5.76 -0.39 32.29
N ALA A 190 5.22 0.34 33.28
CA ALA A 190 3.80 0.28 33.62
C ALA A 190 2.91 0.73 32.45
N TYR A 191 3.27 1.80 31.74
CA TYR A 191 2.56 2.26 30.54
C TYR A 191 2.53 1.18 29.45
N VAL A 192 3.66 0.54 29.15
CA VAL A 192 3.71 -0.56 28.17
C VAL A 192 2.82 -1.73 28.60
N LEU A 193 2.76 -2.03 29.91
CA LEU A 193 1.89 -3.07 30.49
C LEU A 193 0.39 -2.68 30.57
N GLY A 194 0.01 -1.45 30.20
CA GLY A 194 -1.39 -1.00 30.14
C GLY A 194 -1.85 -0.15 31.32
N GLY A 195 -0.92 0.37 32.12
CA GLY A 195 -1.22 1.40 33.11
C GLY A 195 -1.62 2.73 32.45
N GLU A 196 -2.52 3.48 33.08
CA GLU A 196 -3.06 4.73 32.55
C GLU A 196 -2.15 5.96 32.79
N ASN A 197 -2.41 7.00 31.98
CA ASN A 197 -2.21 8.44 32.26
C ASN A 197 -0.83 9.10 32.15
N ILE A 198 0.13 8.53 31.42
CA ILE A 198 1.32 9.30 31.01
C ILE A 198 1.67 9.00 29.55
N ARG A 199 1.80 10.06 28.76
CA ARG A 199 2.23 9.97 27.37
C ARG A 199 3.75 9.83 27.30
N PHE A 200 4.21 8.62 27.04
CA PHE A 200 5.63 8.32 26.84
C PHE A 200 6.04 8.22 25.37
N ALA A 201 5.07 8.07 24.46
CA ALA A 201 5.29 8.02 23.03
C ALA A 201 4.38 9.02 22.30
N TRP A 202 4.88 9.62 21.23
CA TRP A 202 4.15 10.59 20.43
C TRP A 202 4.58 10.58 18.96
N TRP A 203 3.70 11.13 18.13
CA TRP A 203 3.96 11.44 16.73
C TRP A 203 5.05 12.50 16.59
N ASP A 204 6.05 12.25 15.76
CA ASP A 204 7.15 13.19 15.58
C ASP A 204 7.56 13.25 14.11
N ILE A 205 8.64 13.98 13.81
CA ILE A 205 9.30 14.02 12.52
C ILE A 205 10.77 13.72 12.75
N LEU A 206 11.27 12.66 12.11
CA LEU A 206 12.68 12.31 12.18
C LEU A 206 13.51 13.33 11.39
N PRO A 207 14.72 13.72 11.84
CA PRO A 207 15.54 14.69 11.12
C PRO A 207 15.90 14.15 9.73
N GLU A 208 15.83 15.03 8.72
CA GLU A 208 16.07 14.65 7.32
C GLU A 208 17.47 14.06 7.12
N THR A 209 18.46 14.48 7.91
CA THR A 209 19.82 13.94 7.88
C THR A 209 19.87 12.43 8.18
N ILE A 210 18.97 11.92 9.02
CA ILE A 210 18.85 10.47 9.25
C ILE A 210 18.22 9.80 8.05
N LYS A 211 17.14 10.38 7.49
CA LYS A 211 16.45 9.81 6.32
C LYS A 211 17.36 9.74 5.10
N GLN A 212 18.22 10.74 4.89
CA GLN A 212 19.22 10.78 3.82
C GLN A 212 20.36 9.77 4.01
N ALA A 213 20.60 9.31 5.23
CA ALA A 213 21.60 8.30 5.53
C ALA A 213 21.10 6.86 5.32
N ALA A 214 19.84 6.67 4.90
CA ALA A 214 19.26 5.36 4.64
C ALA A 214 20.03 4.63 3.52
N GLN A 215 20.45 3.40 3.82
CA GLN A 215 21.13 2.52 2.87
C GLN A 215 20.15 1.60 2.16
N PHE A 216 19.00 1.30 2.78
CA PHE A 216 18.00 0.45 2.15
C PHE A 216 16.95 1.24 1.39
N GLU A 217 16.38 0.60 0.37
CA GLU A 217 15.32 1.17 -0.46
C GLU A 217 14.08 1.56 0.37
N PHE A 218 13.80 0.74 1.39
CA PHE A 218 12.77 0.90 2.40
C PHE A 218 13.40 0.54 3.75
N SER A 219 13.17 1.35 4.77
CA SER A 219 13.82 1.15 6.06
C SER A 219 12.86 1.43 7.22
N HIS A 220 12.93 0.62 8.26
CA HIS A 220 12.59 1.09 9.59
C HIS A 220 13.84 1.70 10.22
N TRP A 221 13.67 2.76 10.99
CA TRP A 221 14.74 3.32 11.81
C TRP A 221 14.35 3.19 13.27
N ILE A 222 15.29 2.75 14.11
CA ILE A 222 15.17 2.84 15.57
C ILE A 222 16.45 3.44 16.10
N ILE A 223 16.34 4.63 16.65
CA ILE A 223 17.43 5.34 17.32
C ILE A 223 17.12 5.31 18.80
N ILE A 224 18.04 4.85 19.62
CA ILE A 224 17.92 4.80 21.07
C ILE A 224 19.12 5.50 21.69
N GLY A 225 18.94 6.19 22.80
CA GLY A 225 20.05 6.86 23.44
C GLY A 225 19.83 7.18 24.90
N VAL A 226 20.95 7.48 25.55
CA VAL A 226 21.05 7.95 26.92
C VAL A 226 21.83 9.26 26.92
N SER A 227 21.39 10.20 27.76
CA SER A 227 21.98 11.54 27.85
C SER A 227 22.42 11.82 29.28
N ALA A 228 23.71 12.11 29.47
CA ALA A 228 24.29 12.49 30.75
C ALA A 228 23.91 13.93 31.15
N SER A 229 23.72 14.84 30.19
CA SER A 229 23.31 16.21 30.49
C SER A 229 21.86 16.29 30.99
N THR A 230 20.96 15.49 30.42
CA THR A 230 19.54 15.48 30.81
C THR A 230 19.19 14.38 31.81
N GLN A 231 20.07 13.39 31.99
CA GLN A 231 19.82 12.17 32.80
C GLN A 231 18.55 11.44 32.33
N ARG A 232 18.39 11.30 31.01
CA ARG A 232 17.23 10.67 30.38
C ARG A 232 17.61 9.65 29.32
N ALA A 233 16.75 8.65 29.17
CA ALA A 233 16.75 7.72 28.06
C ALA A 233 15.62 8.07 27.08
N TYR A 234 15.88 7.89 25.79
CA TYR A 234 14.92 8.16 24.73
C TYR A 234 15.03 7.17 23.58
N ALA A 235 14.01 7.18 22.73
CA ALA A 235 14.10 6.63 21.38
C ALA A 235 13.44 7.53 20.35
N ARG A 236 13.82 7.36 19.10
CA ARG A 236 13.05 7.78 17.93
C ARG A 236 12.89 6.58 17.01
N MET A 237 11.74 6.48 16.35
CA MET A 237 11.45 5.40 15.43
C MET A 237 10.82 5.93 14.15
N SER A 238 11.17 5.36 13.01
CA SER A 238 10.48 5.57 11.75
C SER A 238 10.03 4.24 11.18
N LEU A 239 8.77 4.14 10.76
CA LEU A 239 8.25 2.96 10.08
C LEU A 239 8.21 3.19 8.57
N PHE A 240 8.93 2.34 7.82
CA PHE A 240 9.07 2.44 6.36
C PHE A 240 9.61 3.79 5.85
N GLY A 241 10.24 4.60 6.71
CA GLY A 241 10.61 5.98 6.41
C GLY A 241 9.41 6.95 6.30
N LEU A 242 8.20 6.51 6.69
CA LEU A 242 6.95 7.23 6.50
C LEU A 242 6.41 7.86 7.78
N ALA A 243 6.29 7.04 8.83
CA ALA A 243 5.65 7.40 10.08
C ALA A 243 6.68 7.45 11.20
N ASP A 244 6.90 8.65 11.73
CA ASP A 244 7.94 8.92 12.71
C ASP A 244 7.33 9.12 14.11
N PHE A 245 8.08 8.64 15.10
CA PHE A 245 7.68 8.64 16.50
C PHE A 245 8.87 8.97 17.38
N SER A 246 8.57 9.53 18.53
CA SER A 246 9.53 9.69 19.62
C SER A 246 9.01 9.07 20.89
N VAL A 247 9.96 8.61 21.70
CA VAL A 247 9.73 7.92 22.96
C VAL A 247 10.64 8.51 24.02
N ASN A 248 10.08 8.78 25.19
CA ASN A 248 10.83 9.17 26.38
C ASN A 248 10.72 8.05 27.40
N PHE A 249 11.81 7.38 27.72
CA PHE A 249 11.79 6.23 28.64
C PHE A 249 11.72 6.64 30.12
N GLY A 250 12.10 7.89 30.43
CA GLY A 250 12.17 8.39 31.80
C GLY A 250 13.58 8.78 32.22
N ALA A 251 13.73 8.98 33.52
CA ALA A 251 15.00 9.36 34.12
C ALA A 251 15.90 8.13 34.30
N ILE A 252 17.21 8.32 34.07
CA ILE A 252 18.25 7.31 34.29
C ILE A 252 19.50 8.01 34.83
N ASN A 253 20.34 7.27 35.53
CA ASN A 253 21.66 7.72 35.95
C ASN A 253 22.72 7.19 34.98
N VAL A 254 23.34 8.09 34.21
CA VAL A 254 24.43 7.77 33.27
C VAL A 254 25.52 8.84 33.32
N SER A 255 26.77 8.41 33.18
CA SER A 255 27.93 9.29 33.23
C SER A 255 28.36 9.83 31.85
N ALA A 256 27.84 9.28 30.76
CA ALA A 256 28.20 9.66 29.41
C ALA A 256 27.02 9.54 28.44
N ASP A 257 27.06 10.36 27.40
CA ASP A 257 26.14 10.29 26.27
C ASP A 257 26.44 9.07 25.40
N LYS A 258 25.40 8.38 24.94
CA LYS A 258 25.51 7.31 23.95
C LYS A 258 24.23 7.17 23.17
N GLU A 259 24.35 7.00 21.86
CA GLU A 259 23.24 6.80 20.94
C GLU A 259 23.55 5.61 20.02
N VAL A 260 22.56 4.77 19.73
CA VAL A 260 22.64 3.69 18.76
C VAL A 260 21.52 3.89 17.75
N ALA A 261 21.88 3.97 16.47
CA ALA A 261 20.95 4.05 15.36
C ALA A 261 20.95 2.72 14.60
N VAL A 262 19.78 2.11 14.48
CA VAL A 262 19.57 0.84 13.80
C VAL A 262 18.62 1.07 12.63
N GLU A 263 19.13 0.85 11.43
CA GLU A 263 18.33 0.78 10.21
C GLU A 263 17.97 -0.68 9.93
N ILE A 264 16.71 -0.96 9.63
CA ILE A 264 16.18 -2.31 9.40
C ILE A 264 15.58 -2.38 8.00
N ASN A 265 16.06 -3.31 7.17
CA ASN A 265 15.47 -3.62 5.87
C ASN A 265 14.26 -4.57 6.06
N PRO A 266 13.03 -4.10 5.83
CA PRO A 266 11.83 -4.91 6.05
C PRO A 266 11.66 -6.04 5.01
N THR A 267 12.36 -5.96 3.88
CA THR A 267 12.27 -6.92 2.78
C THR A 267 13.35 -8.01 2.82
N ALA A 268 14.30 -7.92 3.74
CA ALA A 268 15.38 -8.88 3.84
C ALA A 268 14.89 -10.28 4.27
N LEU A 269 15.45 -11.31 3.62
CA LEU A 269 15.16 -12.72 3.90
C LEU A 269 15.77 -13.18 5.23
N HIS A 270 17.04 -12.81 5.48
CA HIS A 270 17.85 -13.34 6.58
C HIS A 270 18.76 -12.28 7.21
N TYR A 271 19.16 -12.52 8.47
CA TYR A 271 20.30 -11.86 9.10
C TYR A 271 21.63 -12.35 8.46
N PRO A 272 22.69 -11.51 8.33
CA PRO A 272 22.83 -10.13 8.82
C PRO A 272 22.40 -9.03 7.87
N GLN A 273 22.00 -9.34 6.63
CA GLN A 273 21.68 -8.36 5.58
C GLN A 273 20.44 -7.49 5.87
N HIS A 274 19.78 -7.69 7.01
CA HIS A 274 18.58 -6.98 7.41
C HIS A 274 18.84 -5.74 8.27
N VAL A 275 20.05 -5.52 8.78
CA VAL A 275 20.36 -4.40 9.68
C VAL A 275 21.64 -3.66 9.30
N ASN A 276 21.60 -2.35 9.47
CA ASN A 276 22.77 -1.47 9.47
C ASN A 276 22.78 -0.70 10.80
N GLU A 277 23.85 -0.85 11.57
CA GLU A 277 23.95 -0.38 12.97
C GLU A 277 25.09 0.63 13.11
N GLN A 278 24.80 1.75 13.78
CA GLN A 278 25.76 2.82 14.02
C GLN A 278 25.71 3.23 15.49
N VAL A 279 26.88 3.29 16.13
CA VAL A 279 27.02 3.67 17.54
C VAL A 279 27.74 5.01 17.63
N TYR A 280 27.20 5.90 18.45
CA TYR A 280 27.70 7.24 18.70
C TYR A 280 27.93 7.46 20.20
N ASN A 281 29.05 8.08 20.55
CA ASN A 281 29.34 8.50 21.94
C ASN A 281 28.89 9.95 22.20
N ILE A 282 27.86 10.38 21.47
CA ILE A 282 27.21 11.69 21.57
C ILE A 282 25.72 11.50 21.32
N VAL A 283 24.90 12.40 21.85
CA VAL A 283 23.46 12.47 21.56
C VAL A 283 23.23 13.41 20.38
N LYS A 284 22.72 12.87 19.25
CA LYS A 284 22.43 13.67 18.05
C LYS A 284 20.94 13.94 17.87
N THR A 285 20.10 13.03 18.33
CA THR A 285 18.67 13.04 18.02
C THR A 285 17.78 13.05 19.26
N PHE A 286 18.20 13.73 20.33
CA PHE A 286 17.34 13.86 21.50
C PHE A 286 15.97 14.44 21.12
N PRO A 287 14.85 13.78 21.46
CA PRO A 287 13.55 14.23 21.02
C PRO A 287 13.09 15.42 21.86
N ILE A 288 12.44 16.38 21.20
CA ILE A 288 11.81 17.52 21.87
C ILE A 288 10.36 17.16 22.12
N TYR A 289 9.92 17.24 23.37
CA TYR A 289 8.54 16.98 23.71
C TYR A 289 7.64 18.07 23.12
N PRO A 290 6.52 17.74 22.46
CA PRO A 290 5.62 18.74 21.88
C PRO A 290 5.04 19.61 22.99
N THR A 291 5.17 20.92 22.85
CA THR A 291 4.57 21.90 23.77
C THR A 291 3.09 22.18 23.46
N GLU A 292 2.67 21.86 22.24
CA GLU A 292 1.30 22.05 21.77
C GLU A 292 0.44 20.79 22.01
N PRO A 293 -0.90 20.93 22.15
CA PRO A 293 -1.82 19.79 22.20
C PRO A 293 -1.71 18.88 20.97
N GLU A 294 -1.99 17.58 21.15
CA GLU A 294 -1.89 16.60 20.07
C GLU A 294 -2.78 16.92 18.88
N GLU A 295 -3.98 17.42 19.16
CA GLU A 295 -4.98 17.82 18.18
C GLU A 295 -4.45 18.90 17.22
N THR A 296 -3.49 19.71 17.68
CA THR A 296 -2.89 20.80 16.91
C THR A 296 -1.74 20.32 16.03
N TYR A 297 -0.79 19.56 16.57
CA TYR A 297 0.42 19.21 15.81
C TYR A 297 0.29 17.88 15.03
N ARG A 298 -0.52 16.93 15.50
CA ARG A 298 -0.70 15.62 14.85
C ARG A 298 -1.13 15.76 13.38
N PRO A 299 -2.07 16.64 13.00
CA PRO A 299 -2.43 16.84 11.58
C PRO A 299 -1.22 17.22 10.70
N ARG A 300 -0.28 18.03 11.21
CA ARG A 300 0.94 18.40 10.46
C ARG A 300 1.88 17.21 10.24
N VAL A 301 2.05 16.38 11.27
CA VAL A 301 2.84 15.14 11.18
C VAL A 301 2.18 14.17 10.18
N LEU A 302 0.86 13.99 10.27
CA LEU A 302 0.11 13.14 9.35
C LEU A 302 0.20 13.63 7.90
N GLN A 303 0.14 14.94 7.65
CA GLN A 303 0.32 15.48 6.30
C GLN A 303 1.70 15.13 5.73
N THR A 304 2.74 15.12 6.58
CA THR A 304 4.09 14.70 6.18
C THR A 304 4.12 13.21 5.85
N CYS A 305 3.45 12.38 6.66
CA CYS A 305 3.30 10.94 6.40
C CYS A 305 2.58 10.66 5.08
N VAL A 306 1.49 11.38 4.78
CA VAL A 306 0.75 11.25 3.52
C VAL A 306 1.63 11.58 2.32
N LYS A 307 2.41 12.68 2.39
CA LYS A 307 3.37 13.03 1.32
C LYS A 307 4.43 11.96 1.13
N ALA A 308 4.97 11.41 2.22
CA ALA A 308 5.96 10.33 2.15
C ALA A 308 5.35 9.05 1.56
N LEU A 309 4.10 8.73 1.93
CA LEU A 309 3.37 7.59 1.38
C LEU A 309 3.13 7.75 -0.12
N SER A 310 2.70 8.93 -0.58
CA SER A 310 2.53 9.20 -2.02
C SER A 310 3.82 8.94 -2.79
N LYS A 311 4.96 9.45 -2.31
CA LYS A 311 6.28 9.18 -2.91
C LYS A 311 6.64 7.70 -2.91
N LEU A 312 6.30 6.97 -1.85
CA LEU A 312 6.50 5.53 -1.77
C LEU A 312 5.68 4.80 -2.85
N LEU A 313 4.40 5.15 -2.99
CA LEU A 313 3.52 4.53 -3.98
C LEU A 313 4.01 4.84 -5.40
N GLU A 314 4.43 6.06 -5.69
CA GLU A 314 5.05 6.42 -6.98
C GLU A 314 6.30 5.58 -7.28
N LYS A 315 7.15 5.33 -6.27
CA LYS A 315 8.35 4.49 -6.43
C LYS A 315 7.99 3.04 -6.74
N LEU A 316 6.99 2.49 -6.06
CA LEU A 316 6.49 1.14 -6.32
C LEU A 316 5.86 1.03 -7.71
N GLU A 317 5.06 2.01 -8.14
CA GLU A 317 4.45 2.06 -9.47
C GLU A 317 5.51 2.10 -10.57
N ARG A 318 6.58 2.87 -10.38
CA ARG A 318 7.71 2.91 -11.31
C ARG A 318 8.43 1.57 -11.42
N LYS A 319 8.70 0.90 -10.30
CA LYS A 319 9.36 -0.40 -10.26
C LYS A 319 8.55 -1.47 -11.00
N GLU A 320 7.23 -1.46 -10.84
CA GLU A 320 6.33 -2.35 -11.57
C GLU A 320 6.32 -2.05 -13.07
N LEU A 321 6.30 -0.77 -13.46
CA LEU A 321 6.42 -0.38 -14.86
C LEU A 321 7.73 -0.88 -15.46
N GLU A 322 8.84 -0.73 -14.76
CA GLU A 322 10.16 -1.23 -15.22
C GLU A 322 10.15 -2.74 -15.42
N GLN A 323 9.57 -3.52 -14.49
CA GLN A 323 9.43 -4.96 -14.62
C GLN A 323 8.53 -5.35 -15.80
N LEU A 324 7.42 -4.64 -15.99
CA LEU A 324 6.54 -4.85 -17.14
C LEU A 324 7.29 -4.57 -18.45
N LEU A 325 8.07 -3.49 -18.51
CA LEU A 325 8.88 -3.16 -19.68
C LEU A 325 9.93 -4.23 -19.97
N ASP A 326 10.56 -4.81 -18.94
CA ASP A 326 11.48 -5.94 -19.10
C ASP A 326 10.80 -7.17 -19.72
N GLU A 327 9.53 -7.40 -19.38
CA GLU A 327 8.74 -8.51 -19.92
C GLU A 327 8.30 -8.28 -21.36
N ILE A 328 7.70 -7.11 -21.66
CA ILE A 328 7.00 -6.91 -22.93
C ILE A 328 7.86 -6.26 -24.02
N PHE A 329 8.85 -5.45 -23.66
CA PHE A 329 9.65 -4.72 -24.66
C PHE A 329 10.43 -5.66 -25.59
N PRO A 330 11.12 -6.72 -25.11
CA PRO A 330 11.82 -7.65 -25.99
C PRO A 330 10.88 -8.30 -27.03
N VAL A 331 9.68 -8.70 -26.59
CA VAL A 331 8.67 -9.32 -27.45
C VAL A 331 8.20 -8.34 -28.54
N LEU A 332 7.91 -7.09 -28.15
CA LEU A 332 7.52 -6.04 -29.10
C LEU A 332 8.65 -5.69 -30.08
N ALA A 333 9.90 -5.65 -29.61
CA ALA A 333 11.06 -5.37 -30.45
C ALA A 333 11.29 -6.49 -31.48
N GLU A 334 11.20 -7.76 -31.07
CA GLU A 334 11.30 -8.91 -31.97
C GLU A 334 10.15 -8.96 -32.99
N SER A 335 8.97 -8.47 -32.61
CA SER A 335 7.81 -8.40 -33.52
C SER A 335 8.05 -7.53 -34.76
N ALA A 336 9.02 -6.61 -34.73
CA ALA A 336 9.39 -5.79 -35.87
C ALA A 336 9.85 -6.62 -37.08
N ALA A 337 10.46 -7.79 -36.82
CA ALA A 337 10.95 -8.71 -37.85
C ALA A 337 9.88 -9.73 -38.31
N MET A 338 8.73 -9.81 -37.63
CA MET A 338 7.65 -10.74 -37.98
C MET A 338 6.89 -10.28 -39.23
N ALA A 339 6.18 -11.21 -39.89
CA ALA A 339 5.21 -10.83 -40.90
C ALA A 339 4.12 -9.94 -40.27
N ARG A 340 3.52 -9.05 -41.07
CA ARG A 340 2.52 -8.09 -40.55
C ARG A 340 1.35 -8.77 -39.81
N PRO A 341 0.74 -9.87 -40.30
CA PRO A 341 -0.33 -10.54 -39.57
C PRO A 341 0.10 -11.02 -38.17
N ASP A 342 1.23 -11.70 -38.07
CA ASP A 342 1.75 -12.23 -36.81
C ASP A 342 2.11 -11.10 -35.84
N ARG A 343 2.67 -10.00 -36.36
CA ARG A 343 2.95 -8.78 -35.57
C ARG A 343 1.69 -8.15 -35.01
N VAL A 344 0.63 -8.06 -35.80
CA VAL A 344 -0.68 -7.54 -35.35
C VAL A 344 -1.23 -8.42 -34.23
N GLU A 345 -1.20 -9.75 -34.39
CA GLU A 345 -1.64 -10.68 -33.36
C GLU A 345 -0.81 -10.57 -32.06
N CYS A 346 0.51 -10.44 -32.19
CA CYS A 346 1.42 -10.23 -31.07
C CYS A 346 1.09 -8.94 -30.29
N VAL A 347 0.93 -7.81 -31.00
CA VAL A 347 0.59 -6.53 -30.36
C VAL A 347 -0.79 -6.59 -29.72
N HIS A 348 -1.78 -7.16 -30.41
CA HIS A 348 -3.14 -7.34 -29.89
C HIS A 348 -3.15 -8.16 -28.59
N SER A 349 -2.39 -9.26 -28.54
CA SER A 349 -2.27 -10.08 -27.34
C SER A 349 -1.69 -9.29 -26.16
N ILE A 350 -0.60 -8.56 -26.38
CA ILE A 350 0.05 -7.75 -25.33
C ILE A 350 -0.87 -6.64 -24.84
N VAL A 351 -1.51 -5.89 -25.74
CA VAL A 351 -2.44 -4.81 -25.36
C VAL A 351 -3.67 -5.36 -24.65
N GLY A 352 -4.19 -6.51 -25.08
CA GLY A 352 -5.28 -7.22 -24.42
C GLY A 352 -4.97 -7.53 -22.95
N ILE A 353 -3.76 -8.01 -22.65
CA ILE A 353 -3.31 -8.24 -21.25
C ILE A 353 -3.26 -6.91 -20.47
N GLN A 354 -2.89 -5.81 -21.12
CA GLN A 354 -2.77 -4.48 -20.51
C GLN A 354 -4.08 -3.67 -20.52
N SER A 355 -5.24 -4.30 -20.74
CA SER A 355 -6.51 -3.59 -20.90
C SER A 355 -6.90 -2.70 -19.72
N GLN A 356 -6.61 -3.13 -18.48
CA GLN A 356 -6.84 -2.31 -17.28
C GLN A 356 -5.98 -1.03 -17.30
N ARG A 357 -4.75 -1.09 -17.81
CA ARG A 357 -3.86 0.08 -17.93
C ARG A 357 -4.37 1.04 -18.98
N VAL A 358 -4.85 0.52 -20.12
CA VAL A 358 -5.50 1.34 -21.16
C VAL A 358 -6.76 2.02 -20.63
N LEU A 359 -7.57 1.35 -19.81
CA LEU A 359 -8.71 1.97 -19.13
C LEU A 359 -8.27 3.13 -18.23
N MET A 360 -7.16 3.00 -17.50
CA MET A 360 -6.61 4.08 -16.66
C MET A 360 -6.06 5.26 -17.48
N LEU A 361 -5.46 5.00 -18.65
CA LEU A 361 -5.07 6.06 -19.60
C LEU A 361 -6.30 6.81 -20.13
N LEU A 362 -7.36 6.08 -20.50
CA LEU A 362 -8.62 6.68 -20.93
C LEU A 362 -9.24 7.54 -19.84
N LYS A 363 -9.29 7.04 -18.60
CA LYS A 363 -9.75 7.82 -17.45
C LYS A 363 -8.91 9.08 -17.22
N THR A 364 -7.60 8.99 -17.39
CA THR A 364 -6.69 10.14 -17.29
C THR A 364 -7.04 11.20 -18.33
N ALA A 365 -7.30 10.79 -19.58
CA ALA A 365 -7.75 11.69 -20.64
C ALA A 365 -9.12 12.32 -20.33
N VAL A 366 -10.11 11.53 -19.89
CA VAL A 366 -11.45 12.02 -19.49
C VAL A 366 -11.35 13.02 -18.33
N SER A 367 -10.52 12.73 -17.33
CA SER A 367 -10.28 13.63 -16.19
C SER A 367 -9.60 14.94 -16.64
N GLY A 368 -8.69 14.87 -17.61
CA GLY A 368 -8.07 16.05 -18.22
C GLY A 368 -9.08 16.91 -18.98
N LEU A 369 -9.96 16.28 -19.76
CA LEU A 369 -11.06 16.94 -20.46
C LEU A 369 -12.04 17.60 -19.47
N ALA A 370 -12.43 16.90 -18.40
CA ALA A 370 -13.29 17.45 -17.36
C ALA A 370 -12.74 18.76 -16.80
N LYS A 371 -11.43 18.80 -16.47
CA LYS A 371 -10.74 20.00 -16.00
C LYS A 371 -10.72 21.12 -17.04
N GLN A 372 -10.52 20.81 -18.32
CA GLN A 372 -10.55 21.81 -19.39
C GLN A 372 -11.93 22.44 -19.57
N PHE A 373 -13.01 21.66 -19.40
CA PHE A 373 -14.37 22.16 -19.51
C PHE A 373 -14.88 22.87 -18.26
N GLN A 374 -14.27 22.69 -17.08
CA GLN A 374 -14.69 23.36 -15.83
C GLN A 374 -14.73 24.89 -15.95
N GLU A 375 -13.86 25.48 -16.76
CA GLU A 375 -13.79 26.93 -16.99
C GLU A 375 -14.58 27.39 -18.23
N SER A 376 -15.25 26.47 -18.93
CA SER A 376 -15.99 26.75 -20.16
C SER A 376 -17.46 27.07 -19.91
N TYR A 377 -18.07 27.89 -20.76
CA TYR A 377 -19.53 28.10 -20.77
C TYR A 377 -20.32 26.82 -21.10
N LEU A 378 -19.65 25.77 -21.59
CA LEU A 378 -20.21 24.44 -21.85
C LEU A 378 -20.09 23.49 -20.65
N ALA A 379 -19.50 23.90 -19.52
CA ALA A 379 -19.22 23.03 -18.37
C ALA A 379 -20.43 22.17 -17.98
N ASP A 380 -21.58 22.80 -17.78
CA ASP A 380 -22.81 22.13 -17.34
C ASP A 380 -23.45 21.28 -18.45
N VAL A 381 -23.14 21.57 -19.72
CA VAL A 381 -23.67 20.85 -20.88
C VAL A 381 -22.99 19.50 -21.05
N VAL A 382 -21.68 19.46 -20.84
CA VAL A 382 -20.87 18.26 -21.12
C VAL A 382 -20.55 17.47 -19.85
N ARG A 383 -20.85 17.99 -18.66
CA ARG A 383 -20.53 17.33 -17.38
C ARG A 383 -21.11 15.93 -17.30
N ASP A 384 -22.41 15.78 -17.49
CA ASP A 384 -23.09 14.49 -17.42
C ASP A 384 -22.55 13.50 -18.46
N GLU A 385 -22.25 14.01 -19.66
CA GLU A 385 -21.66 13.20 -20.74
C GLU A 385 -20.26 12.72 -20.37
N ILE A 386 -19.40 13.60 -19.83
CA ILE A 386 -18.05 13.29 -19.35
C ILE A 386 -18.10 12.27 -18.22
N ASP A 387 -18.94 12.50 -17.21
CA ASP A 387 -19.09 11.62 -16.06
C ASP A 387 -19.58 10.23 -16.49
N SER A 388 -20.39 10.14 -17.55
CA SER A 388 -20.87 8.86 -18.08
C SER A 388 -19.82 8.02 -18.82
N PHE A 389 -18.65 8.57 -19.20
CA PHE A 389 -17.68 7.84 -20.00
C PHE A 389 -17.02 6.68 -19.25
N ILE A 390 -16.72 6.88 -17.96
CA ILE A 390 -16.06 5.87 -17.11
C ILE A 390 -16.97 5.58 -15.92
N GLN A 391 -17.84 4.57 -16.06
CA GLN A 391 -18.81 4.19 -15.04
C GLN A 391 -18.73 2.69 -14.75
N PRO A 392 -18.71 2.29 -13.46
CA PRO A 392 -18.81 0.90 -13.09
C PRO A 392 -20.25 0.40 -13.28
N ASP A 393 -20.39 -0.89 -13.58
CA ASP A 393 -21.68 -1.60 -13.52
C ASP A 393 -21.47 -2.89 -12.75
N ALA A 394 -22.15 -3.01 -11.61
CA ALA A 394 -22.01 -4.19 -10.76
C ALA A 394 -22.73 -5.43 -11.31
N SER A 395 -23.68 -5.24 -12.21
CA SER A 395 -24.44 -6.30 -12.84
C SER A 395 -23.77 -6.84 -14.11
N SER A 396 -22.83 -6.07 -14.70
CA SER A 396 -22.11 -6.49 -15.90
C SER A 396 -20.98 -7.47 -15.56
N GLN A 397 -20.64 -8.33 -16.52
CA GLN A 397 -19.56 -9.31 -16.37
C GLN A 397 -18.18 -8.66 -16.31
N SER A 398 -18.00 -7.52 -16.99
CA SER A 398 -16.76 -6.76 -17.06
C SER A 398 -16.58 -5.82 -15.85
N GLY A 399 -17.64 -5.56 -15.09
CA GLY A 399 -17.65 -4.54 -14.04
C GLY A 399 -17.82 -3.11 -14.58
N LEU A 400 -17.97 -2.96 -15.91
CA LEU A 400 -18.08 -1.68 -16.62
C LEU A 400 -19.49 -1.51 -17.18
N SER A 401 -19.96 -0.26 -17.24
CA SER A 401 -21.16 0.07 -18.03
C SER A 401 -20.93 -0.25 -19.52
N GLU A 402 -22.02 -0.49 -20.26
CA GLU A 402 -21.95 -0.77 -21.71
C GLU A 402 -21.17 0.32 -22.47
N LYS A 403 -21.40 1.59 -22.12
CA LYS A 403 -20.69 2.72 -22.73
C LYS A 403 -19.20 2.68 -22.43
N THR A 404 -18.83 2.40 -21.17
CA THR A 404 -17.42 2.31 -20.77
C THR A 404 -16.72 1.12 -21.44
N GLU A 405 -17.41 -0.02 -21.58
CA GLU A 405 -16.88 -1.19 -22.30
C GLU A 405 -16.67 -0.89 -23.80
N HIS A 406 -17.62 -0.20 -24.42
CA HIS A 406 -17.47 0.26 -25.81
C HIS A 406 -16.28 1.21 -25.99
N LEU A 407 -16.16 2.22 -25.11
CA LEU A 407 -15.05 3.18 -25.15
C LEU A 407 -13.70 2.52 -24.88
N LEU A 408 -13.65 1.52 -23.99
CA LEU A 408 -12.45 0.73 -23.75
C LEU A 408 -12.04 -0.04 -25.01
N GLY A 409 -12.99 -0.67 -25.71
CA GLY A 409 -12.71 -1.34 -26.99
C GLY A 409 -12.10 -0.41 -28.04
N LEU A 410 -12.64 0.82 -28.17
CA LEU A 410 -12.07 1.84 -29.05
C LEU A 410 -10.68 2.30 -28.61
N ALA A 411 -10.47 2.46 -27.30
CA ALA A 411 -9.19 2.86 -26.72
C ALA A 411 -8.11 1.79 -26.96
N LEU A 412 -8.44 0.51 -26.80
CA LEU A 412 -7.54 -0.61 -27.09
C LEU A 412 -7.11 -0.61 -28.55
N ALA A 413 -8.07 -0.52 -29.49
CA ALA A 413 -7.76 -0.48 -30.92
C ALA A 413 -6.88 0.72 -31.30
N ARG A 414 -7.11 1.90 -30.69
CA ARG A 414 -6.26 3.09 -30.87
C ARG A 414 -4.86 2.89 -30.33
N PHE A 415 -4.72 2.29 -29.15
CA PHE A 415 -3.43 2.02 -28.52
C PHE A 415 -2.62 0.98 -29.32
N GLU A 416 -3.28 -0.08 -29.79
CA GLU A 416 -2.69 -1.09 -30.69
C GLU A 416 -2.18 -0.45 -31.98
N ALA A 417 -2.99 0.40 -32.62
CA ALA A 417 -2.61 1.09 -33.85
C ALA A 417 -1.38 1.99 -33.66
N GLU A 418 -1.28 2.69 -32.53
CA GLU A 418 -0.10 3.51 -32.21
C GLU A 418 1.15 2.66 -32.00
N LEU A 419 1.05 1.55 -31.23
CA LEU A 419 2.18 0.65 -31.04
C LEU A 419 2.66 0.06 -32.37
N LEU A 420 1.73 -0.43 -33.21
CA LEU A 420 2.05 -0.92 -34.55
C LEU A 420 2.74 0.16 -35.39
N HIS A 421 2.22 1.38 -35.37
CA HIS A 421 2.81 2.50 -36.09
C HIS A 421 4.25 2.80 -35.63
N GLN A 422 4.51 2.80 -34.31
CA GLN A 422 5.86 3.02 -33.79
C GLN A 422 6.81 1.87 -34.13
N ILE A 423 6.35 0.62 -34.12
CA ILE A 423 7.14 -0.54 -34.53
C ILE A 423 7.47 -0.45 -36.04
N GLU A 424 6.47 -0.21 -36.88
CA GLU A 424 6.62 -0.13 -38.34
C GLU A 424 7.52 1.05 -38.77
N THR A 425 7.54 2.13 -38.00
CA THR A 425 8.39 3.30 -38.26
C THR A 425 9.73 3.29 -37.53
N GLY A 426 10.05 2.21 -36.78
CA GLY A 426 11.31 2.09 -36.03
C GLY A 426 11.46 3.11 -34.90
N ARG A 427 10.35 3.66 -34.40
CA ARG A 427 10.32 4.67 -33.32
C ARG A 427 10.01 4.07 -31.95
N LEU A 428 9.64 2.79 -31.88
CA LEU A 428 9.41 2.12 -30.61
C LEU A 428 10.76 1.84 -29.94
N ASP A 429 11.04 2.55 -28.85
CA ASP A 429 12.11 2.22 -27.92
C ASP A 429 11.55 2.03 -26.51
N ARG A 430 12.40 1.65 -25.57
CA ARG A 430 11.96 1.36 -24.21
C ARG A 430 11.39 2.59 -23.52
N ALA A 431 11.94 3.77 -23.77
CA ALA A 431 11.48 5.02 -23.16
C ALA A 431 10.15 5.48 -23.76
N SER A 432 9.96 5.35 -25.07
CA SER A 432 8.69 5.66 -25.75
C SER A 432 7.59 4.72 -25.29
N LEU A 433 7.86 3.42 -25.14
CA LEU A 433 6.92 2.45 -24.59
C LEU A 433 6.53 2.77 -23.14
N ALA A 434 7.51 3.11 -22.30
CA ALA A 434 7.25 3.54 -20.91
C ALA A 434 6.30 4.76 -20.88
N SER A 435 6.56 5.74 -21.74
CA SER A 435 5.76 6.97 -21.83
C SER A 435 4.33 6.72 -22.34
N LEU A 436 4.15 5.75 -23.24
CA LEU A 436 2.83 5.32 -23.69
C LEU A 436 2.05 4.59 -22.58
N LEU A 437 2.73 3.82 -21.72
CA LEU A 437 2.08 3.01 -20.68
C LEU A 437 1.80 3.77 -19.37
N ASP A 438 2.51 4.86 -19.10
CA ASP A 438 2.51 5.54 -17.80
C ASP A 438 2.15 7.04 -17.85
N GLY A 439 1.21 7.42 -18.73
CA GLY A 439 0.53 8.71 -18.58
C GLY A 439 0.28 9.47 -19.88
N GLY A 440 0.76 10.71 -19.93
CA GLY A 440 0.31 11.77 -20.85
C GLY A 440 0.25 11.35 -22.33
N PRO A 441 1.34 10.82 -22.92
CA PRO A 441 1.32 10.38 -24.32
C PRO A 441 0.33 9.24 -24.59
N GLY A 442 0.26 8.23 -23.71
CA GLY A 442 -0.75 7.18 -23.80
C GLY A 442 -2.18 7.72 -23.70
N ALA A 443 -2.43 8.61 -22.75
CA ALA A 443 -3.71 9.29 -22.58
C ALA A 443 -4.08 10.13 -23.82
N ALA A 444 -3.11 10.76 -24.48
CA ALA A 444 -3.33 11.53 -25.71
C ALA A 444 -3.66 10.63 -26.91
N VAL A 445 -3.14 9.41 -26.95
CA VAL A 445 -3.45 8.41 -28.00
C VAL A 445 -4.88 7.89 -27.86
N VAL A 446 -5.30 7.57 -26.63
CA VAL A 446 -6.62 6.95 -26.40
C VAL A 446 -7.73 7.99 -26.20
N GLY A 447 -7.44 9.15 -25.64
CA GLY A 447 -8.41 10.20 -25.32
C GLY A 447 -9.34 10.60 -26.48
N PRO A 448 -8.87 10.71 -27.73
CA PRO A 448 -9.72 11.11 -28.86
C PRO A 448 -10.89 10.16 -29.15
N VAL A 449 -11.00 8.98 -28.51
CA VAL A 449 -12.16 8.08 -28.65
C VAL A 449 -13.45 8.66 -28.05
N VAL A 450 -13.35 9.57 -27.07
CA VAL A 450 -14.54 10.17 -26.43
C VAL A 450 -15.07 11.41 -27.16
N MET A 451 -14.26 11.98 -28.07
CA MET A 451 -14.58 13.24 -28.76
C MET A 451 -15.85 13.18 -29.63
N PRO A 452 -16.15 12.09 -30.37
CA PRO A 452 -17.40 12.00 -31.12
C PRO A 452 -18.64 12.15 -30.23
N PHE A 453 -18.62 11.52 -29.04
CA PHE A 453 -19.72 11.56 -28.08
C PHE A 453 -19.89 12.95 -27.47
N LEU A 454 -18.79 13.62 -27.12
CA LEU A 454 -18.83 15.01 -26.66
C LEU A 454 -19.38 15.95 -27.72
N LYS A 455 -18.97 15.77 -28.98
CA LYS A 455 -19.44 16.60 -30.10
C LYS A 455 -20.95 16.43 -30.28
N GLU A 456 -21.45 15.21 -30.19
CA GLU A 456 -22.88 14.93 -30.27
C GLU A 456 -23.66 15.57 -29.12
N ALA A 457 -23.17 15.48 -27.88
CA ALA A 457 -23.80 16.12 -26.72
C ALA A 457 -23.92 17.64 -26.88
N VAL A 458 -22.85 18.29 -27.36
CA VAL A 458 -22.87 19.73 -27.66
C VAL A 458 -23.86 20.07 -28.77
N VAL A 459 -23.92 19.27 -29.84
CA VAL A 459 -24.87 19.49 -30.94
C VAL A 459 -26.32 19.36 -30.44
N ARG A 460 -26.64 18.35 -29.63
CA ARG A 460 -27.97 18.17 -29.03
C ARG A 460 -28.37 19.36 -28.17
N TYR A 461 -27.45 19.87 -27.36
CA TYR A 461 -27.69 21.07 -26.55
C TYR A 461 -27.97 22.32 -27.39
N MET A 462 -27.16 22.56 -28.42
CA MET A 462 -27.33 23.72 -29.30
C MET A 462 -28.66 23.66 -30.05
N ALA A 463 -29.05 22.50 -30.57
CA ALA A 463 -30.34 22.30 -31.23
C ALA A 463 -31.52 22.53 -30.27
N GLY A 464 -31.44 22.06 -29.02
CA GLY A 464 -32.48 22.30 -28.01
C GLY A 464 -32.61 23.77 -27.63
N ARG A 465 -31.50 24.52 -27.58
CA ARG A 465 -31.50 25.96 -27.30
C ARG A 465 -32.12 26.77 -28.44
N ASP A 466 -31.87 26.39 -29.68
CA ASP A 466 -32.46 27.07 -30.85
C ASP A 466 -33.96 26.81 -30.96
N ALA A 467 -34.43 25.61 -30.59
CA ALA A 467 -35.86 25.31 -30.48
C ALA A 467 -36.56 26.16 -29.41
N LEU A 468 -35.94 26.34 -28.23
CA LEU A 468 -36.45 27.20 -27.14
C LEU A 468 -36.43 28.71 -27.46
N ARG A 469 -35.66 29.13 -28.47
CA ARG A 469 -35.66 30.53 -28.96
C ARG A 469 -36.73 30.80 -30.01
N GLN A 470 -37.27 29.75 -30.63
CA GLN A 470 -38.31 29.83 -31.66
C GLN A 470 -39.73 29.68 -31.09
N THR A 471 -39.85 29.20 -29.85
CA THR A 471 -41.07 29.21 -29.03
C THR A 471 -41.08 30.41 -28.11
#